data_AF-A0A7Y2XHW1-F1
#
_entry.id   AF-A0A7Y2XHW1-F1
#
_cell.length_a   1.000
_cell.length_b   1.000
_cell.length_c   1.000
_cell.angle_alpha   90.00
_cell.angle_beta   90.00
_cell.angle_gamma   90.00
#
_symmetry.space_group_name_H-M   'P 1'
#
loop_
_entity.id
_entity.type
_entity.pdbx_description
1 polymer ?
#
loop_
_entity_poly.entity_id
_entity_poly.type
_entity_poly.pdbx_seq_one_letter_code
_entity_poly.pdbx_strand_id
1 'polypeptide(L)'
;STAKLYAGEIGEAHALAVRAQRISAGSPFGFWWDFGRCLTAALTGRGDEALRLAEAAHAMSPQFRPPMRYLTALYASNDQPEAAQRVATRLKRLEADFSFDRMANDAEYPISPLRWSGLLDGNKLMELA
;
A
#
# COMPACT_ATOMS: atom_id res chain seq x y z
N SER A 1 6.97 -13.71 -3.02
CA SER A 1 7.46 -12.87 -1.91
C SER A 1 8.00 -11.57 -2.48
N THR A 2 8.13 -10.51 -1.67
CA THR A 2 8.72 -9.22 -2.08
C THR A 2 10.12 -9.37 -2.66
N ALA A 3 10.93 -10.30 -2.14
CA ALA A 3 12.24 -10.64 -2.72
C ALA A 3 12.17 -11.06 -4.21
N LYS A 4 11.15 -11.84 -4.61
CA LYS A 4 10.93 -12.22 -6.01
C LYS A 4 10.45 -11.07 -6.90
N LEU A 5 9.72 -10.10 -6.32
CA LEU A 5 9.36 -8.88 -7.06
C LEU A 5 10.61 -8.09 -7.47
N TYR A 6 11.56 -7.93 -6.55
CA TYR A 6 12.83 -7.27 -6.84
C TYR A 6 13.73 -8.09 -7.78
N ALA A 7 13.48 -9.40 -7.91
CA ALA A 7 14.16 -10.27 -8.87
C ALA A 7 13.48 -10.35 -10.26
N GLY A 8 12.36 -9.63 -10.48
CA GLY A 8 11.65 -9.61 -11.76
C GLY A 8 10.67 -10.78 -11.99
N GLU A 9 10.51 -11.68 -11.02
CA GLU A 9 9.61 -12.84 -11.07
C GLU A 9 8.20 -12.48 -10.58
N ILE A 10 7.58 -11.48 -11.23
CA ILE A 10 6.37 -10.80 -10.75
C ILE A 10 5.17 -11.76 -10.61
N GLY A 11 5.00 -12.70 -11.54
CA GLY A 11 3.87 -13.65 -11.54
C GLY A 11 3.90 -14.64 -10.37
N GLU A 12 5.06 -15.21 -10.05
CA GLU A 12 5.21 -16.13 -8.92
C GLU A 12 5.20 -15.40 -7.57
N ALA A 13 5.60 -14.14 -7.56
CA ALA A 13 5.74 -13.38 -6.32
C ALA A 13 4.42 -13.29 -5.55
N HIS A 14 3.30 -13.09 -6.24
CA HIS A 14 1.98 -13.00 -5.62
C HIS A 14 1.49 -14.36 -5.09
N ALA A 15 1.61 -15.43 -5.87
CA ALA A 15 1.24 -16.78 -5.43
C ALA A 15 1.99 -17.20 -4.16
N LEU A 16 3.30 -16.88 -4.09
CA LEU A 16 4.11 -17.13 -2.90
C LEU A 16 3.69 -16.25 -1.71
N ALA A 17 3.28 -15.00 -1.93
CA ALA A 17 2.79 -14.13 -0.87
C ALA A 17 1.46 -14.65 -0.30
N VAL A 18 0.56 -15.14 -1.15
CA VAL A 18 -0.68 -15.82 -0.72
C VAL A 18 -0.35 -17.04 0.13
N ARG A 19 0.61 -17.87 -0.31
CA ARG A 19 1.04 -19.06 0.45
C ARG A 19 1.65 -18.67 1.79
N ALA A 20 2.52 -17.66 1.82
CA ALA A 20 3.15 -17.18 3.06
C ALA A 20 2.09 -16.66 4.05
N GLN A 21 1.15 -15.84 3.59
CA GLN A 21 0.03 -15.35 4.42
C GLN A 21 -0.78 -16.49 5.02
N ARG A 22 -1.09 -17.54 4.25
CA ARG A 22 -1.82 -18.72 4.73
C ARG A 22 -1.04 -19.49 5.80
N ILE A 23 0.28 -19.66 5.62
CA ILE A 23 1.14 -20.33 6.61
C ILE A 23 1.19 -19.54 7.91
N SER A 24 1.19 -18.21 7.81
CA SER A 24 1.25 -17.31 8.96
C SER A 24 -0.13 -17.00 9.58
N ALA A 25 -1.19 -17.67 9.13
CA ALA A 25 -2.53 -17.49 9.67
C ALA A 25 -2.54 -17.80 11.18
N GLY A 26 -3.14 -16.90 11.97
CA GLY A 26 -3.18 -17.01 13.44
C GLY A 26 -1.96 -16.41 14.16
N SER A 27 -0.97 -15.89 13.43
CA SER A 27 0.14 -15.14 14.03
C SER A 27 -0.31 -13.73 14.49
N PRO A 28 0.22 -13.21 15.62
CA PRO A 28 0.03 -11.80 15.99
C PRO A 28 0.63 -10.81 14.96
N PHE A 29 1.47 -11.30 14.04
CA PHE A 29 2.05 -10.52 12.95
C PHE A 29 1.28 -10.65 11.62
N GLY A 30 0.02 -11.10 11.64
CA GLY A 30 -0.81 -11.24 10.44
C GLY A 30 -0.82 -10.00 9.54
N PHE A 31 -0.85 -8.81 10.14
CA PHE A 31 -0.81 -7.53 9.41
C PHE A 31 0.43 -7.35 8.51
N TRP A 32 1.59 -7.90 8.90
CA TRP A 32 2.80 -7.85 8.07
C TRP A 32 2.66 -8.71 6.82
N TRP A 33 2.02 -9.87 6.96
CA TRP A 33 1.80 -10.79 5.86
C TRP A 33 0.72 -10.29 4.90
N ASP A 34 -0.33 -9.67 5.45
CA ASP A 34 -1.36 -8.98 4.68
C ASP A 34 -0.74 -7.85 3.85
N PHE A 35 0.09 -7.01 4.48
CA PHE A 35 0.77 -5.94 3.77
C PHE A 35 1.80 -6.47 2.75
N GLY A 36 2.54 -7.54 3.07
CA GLY A 36 3.43 -8.19 2.10
C GLY A 36 2.70 -8.70 0.86
N ARG A 37 1.48 -9.24 1.02
CA ARG A 37 0.61 -9.61 -0.10
C ARG A 37 0.07 -8.38 -0.83
N CYS A 38 -0.31 -7.31 -0.12
CA CYS A 38 -0.72 -6.03 -0.70
C CYS A 38 0.30 -5.51 -1.72
N LEU A 39 1.60 -5.52 -1.38
CA LEU A 39 2.67 -5.09 -2.28
C LEU A 39 2.69 -5.89 -3.59
N THR A 40 2.56 -7.22 -3.51
CA THR A 40 2.51 -8.08 -4.69
C THR A 40 1.21 -7.96 -5.48
N ALA A 41 0.09 -7.71 -4.81
CA ALA A 41 -1.20 -7.46 -5.46
C ALA A 41 -1.13 -6.17 -6.28
N ALA A 42 -0.58 -5.10 -5.69
CA ALA A 42 -0.37 -3.84 -6.39
C ALA A 42 0.48 -4.05 -7.65
N LEU A 43 1.68 -4.62 -7.52
CA LEU A 43 2.60 -4.85 -8.65
C LEU A 43 2.08 -5.82 -9.72
N THR A 44 1.03 -6.58 -9.45
CA THR A 44 0.38 -7.47 -10.43
C THR A 44 -0.94 -6.91 -10.98
N GLY A 45 -1.22 -5.62 -10.75
CA GLY A 45 -2.42 -4.94 -11.26
C GLY A 45 -3.71 -5.29 -10.51
N ARG A 46 -3.62 -5.90 -9.32
CA ARG A 46 -4.77 -6.34 -8.52
C ARG A 46 -5.17 -5.24 -7.52
N GLY A 47 -5.63 -4.10 -8.04
CA GLY A 47 -5.95 -2.90 -7.25
C GLY A 47 -6.91 -3.14 -6.07
N ASP A 48 -8.08 -3.73 -6.34
CA ASP A 48 -9.08 -4.02 -5.31
C ASP A 48 -8.56 -4.95 -4.21
N GLU A 49 -7.71 -5.91 -4.58
CA GLU A 49 -7.08 -6.81 -3.63
C GLU A 49 -6.03 -6.08 -2.79
N ALA A 50 -5.21 -5.23 -3.40
CA ALA A 50 -4.25 -4.40 -2.70
C ALA A 50 -4.95 -3.49 -1.69
N LEU A 51 -6.06 -2.86 -2.07
CA LEU A 51 -6.86 -2.00 -1.20
C LEU A 51 -7.37 -2.76 0.03
N ARG A 52 -8.09 -3.88 -0.17
CA ARG A 52 -8.62 -4.69 0.95
C ARG A 52 -7.54 -5.20 1.89
N LEU A 53 -6.37 -5.57 1.37
CA LEU A 53 -5.25 -6.03 2.19
C LEU A 53 -4.59 -4.89 2.99
N ALA A 54 -4.50 -3.69 2.41
CA ALA A 54 -4.04 -2.51 3.12
C ALA A 54 -5.03 -2.11 4.24
N GLU A 55 -6.34 -2.21 3.98
CA GLU A 55 -7.39 -2.00 4.99
C GLU A 55 -7.27 -3.00 6.14
N ALA A 56 -7.13 -4.30 5.84
CA ALA A 56 -6.95 -5.35 6.85
C ALA A 56 -5.70 -5.12 7.70
N ALA A 57 -4.56 -4.83 7.07
CA ALA A 57 -3.31 -4.55 7.77
C ALA A 57 -3.42 -3.30 8.67
N HIS A 58 -4.11 -2.25 8.19
CA HIS A 58 -4.33 -1.03 8.98
C HIS A 58 -5.28 -1.27 10.15
N ALA A 59 -6.36 -2.03 9.95
CA ALA A 59 -7.31 -2.36 11.01
C ALA A 59 -6.65 -3.17 12.14
N MET A 60 -5.77 -4.12 11.78
CA MET A 60 -4.99 -4.90 12.75
C MET A 60 -3.89 -4.08 13.43
N SER A 61 -3.25 -3.14 12.73
CA SER A 61 -2.17 -2.32 13.27
C SER A 61 -2.31 -0.83 12.87
N PRO A 62 -3.13 -0.04 13.59
CA PRO A 62 -3.48 1.34 13.20
C PRO A 62 -2.35 2.38 13.28
N GLN A 63 -1.17 1.99 13.78
CA GLN A 63 0.03 2.82 13.84
C GLN A 63 1.09 2.38 12.82
N PHE A 64 0.84 1.28 12.09
CA PHE A 64 1.73 0.81 11.05
C PHE A 64 1.57 1.69 9.81
N ARG A 65 2.60 2.52 9.56
CA ARG A 65 2.59 3.57 8.52
C ARG A 65 2.46 3.04 7.08
N PRO A 66 3.14 1.94 6.66
CA PRO A 66 3.14 1.53 5.26
C PRO A 66 1.75 1.27 4.66
N PRO A 67 0.81 0.54 5.31
CA PRO A 67 -0.56 0.43 4.82
C PRO A 67 -1.25 1.77 4.63
N MET A 68 -0.98 2.75 5.51
CA MET A 68 -1.61 4.07 5.41
C MET A 68 -1.16 4.82 4.16
N ARG A 69 0.13 4.71 3.78
CA ARG A 69 0.64 5.29 2.53
C ARG A 69 -0.09 4.71 1.31
N TYR A 70 -0.31 3.39 1.32
CA TYR A 70 -1.03 2.69 0.26
C TYR A 70 -2.51 3.05 0.24
N LEU A 71 -3.17 3.11 1.40
CA LEU A 71 -4.57 3.52 1.49
C LEU A 71 -4.77 4.95 0.99
N THR A 72 -3.90 5.90 1.35
CA THR A 72 -3.98 7.28 0.85
C THR A 72 -3.97 7.32 -0.68
N ALA A 73 -3.01 6.63 -1.31
CA ALA A 73 -2.88 6.62 -2.76
C ALA A 73 -3.95 5.80 -3.49
N LEU A 74 -4.32 4.62 -2.97
CA LEU A 74 -5.33 3.76 -3.56
C LEU A 74 -6.73 4.38 -3.45
N TYR A 75 -7.07 5.01 -2.33
CA TYR A 75 -8.34 5.74 -2.22
C TYR A 75 -8.41 6.94 -3.15
N ALA A 76 -7.31 7.71 -3.28
CA ALA A 76 -7.28 8.83 -4.23
C ALA A 76 -7.49 8.36 -5.67
N SER A 77 -6.82 7.25 -6.05
CA SER A 77 -6.88 6.69 -7.41
C SER A 77 -8.21 5.98 -7.71
N ASN A 78 -8.96 5.55 -6.69
CA ASN A 78 -10.30 4.96 -6.82
C ASN A 78 -11.45 5.99 -6.64
N ASP A 79 -11.19 7.28 -6.84
CA ASP A 79 -12.19 8.36 -6.70
C ASP A 79 -12.85 8.41 -5.31
N GLN A 80 -12.08 8.09 -4.26
CA GLN A 80 -12.50 8.18 -2.85
C GLN A 80 -11.71 9.25 -2.08
N PRO A 81 -11.78 10.54 -2.48
CA PRO A 81 -10.93 11.60 -1.95
C PRO A 81 -11.12 11.81 -0.44
N GLU A 82 -12.35 11.67 0.08
CA GLU A 82 -12.60 11.81 1.51
C GLU A 82 -11.92 10.71 2.34
N ALA A 83 -11.90 9.47 1.82
CA ALA A 83 -11.21 8.36 2.48
C ALA A 83 -9.70 8.56 2.46
N ALA A 84 -9.16 9.01 1.32
CA ALA A 84 -7.75 9.38 1.19
C ALA A 84 -7.37 10.46 2.21
N GLN A 85 -8.15 11.54 2.32
CA GLN A 85 -7.91 12.64 3.24
C GLN A 85 -7.95 12.20 4.72
N ARG A 86 -8.89 11.34 5.09
CA ARG A 86 -8.98 10.81 6.46
C ARG A 86 -7.74 10.02 6.84
N VAL A 87 -7.27 9.14 5.96
CA VAL A 87 -6.05 8.35 6.20
C VAL A 87 -4.81 9.25 6.21
N ALA A 88 -4.69 10.16 5.25
CA ALA A 88 -3.60 11.12 5.12
C ALA A 88 -3.45 12.00 6.37
N THR A 89 -4.57 12.47 6.93
CA THR A 89 -4.59 13.24 8.19
C THR A 89 -4.00 12.44 9.36
N ARG A 90 -4.30 11.13 9.43
CA ARG A 90 -3.74 10.26 10.48
C ARG A 90 -2.28 9.91 10.19
N LEU A 91 -1.91 9.69 8.93
CA LEU A 91 -0.53 9.46 8.51
C LEU A 91 0.37 10.64 8.86
N LYS A 92 -0.07 11.89 8.59
CA LYS A 92 0.66 13.12 8.94
C LYS A 92 1.04 13.22 10.42
N ARG A 93 0.21 12.68 11.32
CA ARG A 93 0.50 12.64 12.77
C ARG A 93 1.60 11.64 13.12
N LEU A 94 1.76 10.58 12.33
CA LEU A 94 2.79 9.55 12.53
C LEU A 94 4.06 9.86 11.74
N GLU A 95 3.94 10.57 10.63
CA GLU A 95 4.97 10.90 9.66
C GLU A 95 4.89 12.41 9.38
N ALA A 96 5.61 13.19 10.18
CA ALA A 96 5.49 14.65 10.19
C ALA A 96 5.88 15.29 8.85
N ASP A 97 6.73 14.64 8.06
CA ASP A 97 7.23 15.05 6.75
C ASP A 97 6.36 14.54 5.58
N PHE A 98 5.26 13.83 5.84
CA PHE A 98 4.30 13.43 4.83
C PHE A 98 3.61 14.64 4.17
N SER A 99 3.47 14.62 2.85
CA SER A 99 2.55 15.47 2.09
C SER A 99 2.07 14.72 0.85
N PHE A 100 0.93 15.12 0.29
CA PHE A 100 0.46 14.60 -0.99
C PHE A 100 1.46 14.89 -2.11
N ASP A 101 2.05 16.08 -2.13
CA ASP A 101 3.11 16.46 -3.07
C ASP A 101 4.32 15.51 -3.00
N ARG A 102 4.87 15.24 -1.81
CA ARG A 102 5.97 14.28 -1.68
C ARG A 102 5.54 12.89 -2.13
N MET A 103 4.35 12.45 -1.76
CA MET A 103 3.84 11.16 -2.21
C MET A 103 3.75 11.07 -3.75
N ALA A 104 3.33 12.14 -4.42
CA ALA A 104 3.20 12.19 -5.88
C ALA A 104 4.55 12.33 -6.58
N ASN A 105 5.41 13.22 -6.09
CA ASN A 105 6.55 13.77 -6.85
C ASN A 105 7.93 13.36 -6.31
N ASP A 106 8.04 12.97 -5.03
CA ASP A 106 9.30 12.53 -4.44
C ASP A 106 9.54 11.04 -4.77
N ALA A 107 10.60 10.76 -5.52
CA ALA A 107 10.98 9.41 -5.92
C ALA A 107 11.51 8.56 -4.74
N GLU A 108 12.02 9.22 -3.69
CA GLU A 108 12.51 8.58 -2.48
C GLU A 108 11.39 8.30 -1.46
N TYR A 109 10.17 8.84 -1.70
CA TYR A 109 9.02 8.54 -0.85
C TYR A 109 8.71 7.03 -0.89
N PRO A 110 8.55 6.36 0.27
CA PRO A 110 8.61 4.89 0.38
C PRO A 110 7.33 4.17 -0.08
N ILE A 111 7.02 4.29 -1.37
CA ILE A 111 5.89 3.68 -2.08
C ILE A 111 6.30 3.09 -3.44
N SER A 112 7.58 2.79 -3.68
CA SER A 112 8.09 2.36 -4.98
C SER A 112 7.28 1.23 -5.64
N PRO A 113 6.83 0.17 -4.93
CA PRO A 113 5.98 -0.86 -5.54
C PRO A 113 4.64 -0.33 -6.09
N LEU A 114 4.05 0.67 -5.43
CA LEU A 114 2.83 1.33 -5.90
C LEU A 114 3.09 2.27 -7.07
N ARG A 115 4.25 2.94 -7.08
CA ARG A 115 4.67 3.78 -8.22
C ARG A 115 4.90 2.93 -9.47
N TRP A 116 5.50 1.75 -9.32
CA TRP A 116 5.77 0.83 -10.43
C TRP A 116 4.53 0.04 -10.88
N SER A 117 3.49 -0.06 -10.05
CA SER A 117 2.28 -0.82 -10.42
C SER A 117 1.35 -0.09 -11.39
N GLY A 118 1.54 1.22 -11.58
CA GLY A 118 0.59 2.05 -12.33
C GLY A 118 -0.74 2.31 -11.58
N LEU A 119 -0.85 1.91 -10.31
CA LEU A 119 -2.04 2.15 -9.47
C LEU A 119 -1.96 3.49 -8.70
N LEU A 120 -0.93 4.28 -8.95
CA LEU A 120 -0.73 5.61 -8.37
C LEU A 120 -1.18 6.65 -9.39
N ASP A 121 -2.25 7.38 -9.11
CA ASP A 121 -2.60 8.59 -9.85
C ASP A 121 -2.05 9.83 -9.13
N GLY A 122 -0.94 10.36 -9.65
CA GLY A 122 -0.30 11.56 -9.11
C GLY A 122 -1.19 12.80 -9.20
N ASN A 123 -2.02 12.94 -10.24
CA ASN A 123 -2.90 14.09 -10.39
C ASN A 123 -3.99 14.08 -9.31
N LYS A 124 -4.59 12.91 -9.06
CA LYS A 124 -5.57 12.73 -7.98
C LYS A 124 -4.98 13.03 -6.61
N LEU A 125 -3.71 12.72 -6.38
CA LEU A 125 -3.02 13.13 -5.15
C LEU A 125 -2.82 14.64 -5.06
N MET A 126 -2.45 15.29 -6.16
CA MET A 126 -2.27 16.74 -6.19
C MET A 126 -3.57 17.52 -6.00
N GLU A 127 -4.72 16.96 -6.38
CA GLU A 127 -6.04 17.53 -6.08
C GLU A 127 -6.34 17.58 -4.56
N LEU A 128 -5.64 16.78 -3.75
CA LEU A 128 -5.79 16.72 -2.29
C LEU A 128 -4.75 17.55 -1.53
N ALA A 129 -3.76 18.13 -2.24
CA ALA A 129 -2.59 18.77 -1.66
C ALA A 129 -2.87 20.13 -0.99
#